data_AF-A0AAW4YA98-F1
#
_entry.id   AF-A0AAW4YA98-F1
#
_cell.length_a   1.000
_cell.length_b   1.000
_cell.length_c   1.000
_cell.angle_alpha   90.00
_cell.angle_beta   90.00
_cell.angle_gamma   90.00
#
_symmetry.space_group_name_H-M   'P 1'
#
loop_
_entity.id
_entity.type
_entity.pdbx_description
1 polymer ?
#
loop_
_entity_poly.entity_id
_entity_poly.type
_entity_poly.pdbx_seq_one_letter_code
_entity_poly.pdbx_strand_id
1 'polypeptide(L)'
;HNLEQAKSNANTTINGLQHLTTAQKDKLKQQVQQAQNVAGVDTVKSSANTLNGAMGTLRNSIQDNAATKNGQNYLDATESNKTNYNNAVDSTNGVINATSNPNMDAHAINQIATQVTSTKNALDGTHNLTQAKQTATNAIDGATNLNKAQKDALKAQVTSAQRVANVTSIQQTANELNTAMGQLQHGIDDENTTKQTQKYRDAEQSKKTAYDQAVAAAKAILNKQTGSNSDKAAVDRALQQVTSTKDALNGDAKLSEAKAAAKQNLGTLNHITNAQRTALEGQINQATTVDGVNTVKTNANTLDGAMNSLQGSINDKDATLRNQNYLDADESKRNAYTQAVTAAEGILNKQTGGNTSKADVDNALNAVTRAKAALNGAENLRNTKTSATNTINGLPNLTQLQK
;
A
#
# COMPACT_ATOMS: atom_id res chain seq x y z
N HIS A 1 18.92 88.23 -45.97
CA HIS A 1 18.82 86.80 -46.32
C HIS A 1 17.51 86.58 -47.06
N ASN A 2 17.52 85.95 -48.24
CA ASN A 2 16.31 85.71 -49.04
C ASN A 2 15.43 84.65 -48.34
N LEU A 3 14.17 84.99 -48.05
CA LEU A 3 13.21 84.11 -47.37
C LEU A 3 13.00 82.78 -48.13
N GLU A 4 12.96 82.83 -49.46
CA GLU A 4 12.78 81.63 -50.29
C GLU A 4 13.96 80.66 -50.18
N GLN A 5 15.19 81.18 -50.07
CA GLN A 5 16.35 80.35 -49.83
C GLN A 5 16.28 79.67 -48.46
N ALA A 6 15.83 80.41 -47.42
CA ALA A 6 15.63 79.83 -46.09
C ALA A 6 14.59 78.71 -46.12
N LYS A 7 13.45 78.91 -46.80
CA LYS A 7 12.41 77.89 -46.97
C LYS A 7 12.92 76.64 -47.69
N SER A 8 13.66 76.82 -48.80
CA SER A 8 14.27 75.71 -49.55
C SER A 8 15.26 74.90 -48.69
N ASN A 9 16.12 75.58 -47.93
CA ASN A 9 17.09 74.94 -47.03
C ASN A 9 16.39 74.18 -45.88
N ALA A 10 15.31 74.74 -45.31
CA ALA A 10 14.53 74.09 -44.28
C ALA A 10 13.83 72.83 -44.80
N ASN A 11 13.23 72.88 -46.00
CA ASN A 11 12.61 71.71 -46.63
C ASN A 11 13.64 70.60 -46.92
N THR A 12 14.84 70.96 -47.38
CA THR A 12 15.96 70.00 -47.55
C THR A 12 16.34 69.36 -46.22
N THR A 13 16.44 70.16 -45.15
CA THR A 13 16.72 69.64 -43.80
C THR A 13 15.64 68.67 -43.35
N ILE A 14 14.36 69.04 -43.46
CA ILE A 14 13.21 68.21 -43.06
C ILE A 14 13.18 66.88 -43.82
N ASN A 15 13.50 66.89 -45.12
CA ASN A 15 13.60 65.66 -45.91
C ASN A 15 14.66 64.71 -45.34
N GLY A 16 15.80 65.23 -44.89
CA GLY A 16 16.91 64.48 -44.31
C GLY A 16 16.69 63.95 -42.89
N LEU A 17 15.61 64.33 -42.21
CA LEU A 17 15.28 63.83 -40.87
C LEU A 17 14.81 62.37 -40.94
N GLN A 18 15.48 61.46 -40.24
CA GLN A 18 15.33 60.01 -40.41
C GLN A 18 14.16 59.39 -39.64
N HIS A 19 13.67 60.07 -38.59
CA HIS A 19 12.65 59.53 -37.70
C HIS A 19 11.26 60.16 -37.92
N LEU A 20 11.14 61.23 -38.69
CA LEU A 20 9.81 61.77 -38.96
C LEU A 20 9.02 60.84 -39.88
N THR A 21 7.72 60.65 -39.61
CA THR A 21 6.82 60.01 -40.59
C THR A 21 6.64 60.92 -41.80
N THR A 22 6.21 60.36 -42.92
CA THR A 22 5.91 61.14 -44.13
C THR A 22 4.90 62.25 -43.83
N ALA A 23 3.82 61.93 -43.11
CA ALA A 23 2.80 62.90 -42.73
C ALA A 23 3.36 64.04 -41.86
N GLN A 24 4.27 63.74 -40.92
CA GLN A 24 4.93 64.76 -40.10
C GLN A 24 5.83 65.67 -40.94
N LYS A 25 6.62 65.10 -41.87
CA LYS A 25 7.45 65.88 -42.79
C LYS A 25 6.59 66.81 -43.65
N ASP A 26 5.46 66.32 -44.16
CA ASP A 26 4.57 67.11 -45.00
C ASP A 26 3.92 68.27 -44.22
N LYS A 27 3.51 68.02 -42.97
CA LYS A 27 2.96 69.09 -42.12
C LYS A 27 4.00 70.17 -41.78
N LEU A 28 5.25 69.78 -41.51
CA LEU A 28 6.34 70.73 -41.28
C LEU A 28 6.66 71.55 -42.53
N LYS A 29 6.67 70.93 -43.72
CA LYS A 29 6.86 71.66 -44.99
C LYS A 29 5.75 72.67 -45.24
N GLN A 30 4.50 72.35 -44.91
CA GLN A 30 3.40 73.31 -44.95
C GLN A 30 3.65 74.50 -44.00
N GLN A 31 4.13 74.25 -42.78
CA GLN A 31 4.49 75.31 -41.83
C GLN A 31 5.67 76.18 -42.34
N VAL A 32 6.69 75.57 -42.96
CA VAL A 32 7.79 76.31 -43.63
C VAL A 32 7.23 77.21 -44.73
N GLN A 33 6.30 76.71 -45.55
CA GLN A 33 5.69 77.50 -46.61
C GLN A 33 4.92 78.71 -46.08
N GLN A 34 4.22 78.54 -44.96
CA GLN A 34 3.41 79.56 -44.29
C GLN A 34 4.23 80.59 -43.50
N ALA A 35 5.50 80.31 -43.19
CA ALA A 35 6.35 81.23 -42.46
C ALA A 35 6.55 82.55 -43.23
N GLN A 36 6.34 83.68 -42.54
CA GLN A 36 6.39 85.03 -43.13
C GLN A 36 7.78 85.66 -43.13
N ASN A 37 8.74 85.09 -42.39
CA ASN A 37 10.10 85.60 -42.27
C ASN A 37 11.09 84.46 -41.94
N VAL A 38 12.39 84.76 -42.04
CA VAL A 38 13.47 83.77 -41.85
C VAL A 38 13.45 83.20 -40.43
N ALA A 39 13.20 84.03 -39.41
CA ALA A 39 13.11 83.56 -38.02
C ALA A 39 11.97 82.55 -37.80
N GLY A 40 10.83 82.73 -38.48
CA GLY A 40 9.74 81.76 -38.50
C GLY A 40 10.16 80.44 -39.14
N VAL A 41 10.89 80.47 -40.25
CA VAL A 41 11.45 79.28 -40.90
C VAL A 41 12.43 78.54 -39.97
N ASP A 42 13.30 79.29 -39.28
CA ASP A 42 14.26 78.73 -38.31
C ASP A 42 13.54 78.10 -37.10
N THR A 43 12.42 78.67 -36.68
CA THR A 43 11.56 78.11 -35.61
C THR A 43 10.96 76.77 -36.05
N VAL A 44 10.47 76.67 -37.29
CA VAL A 44 9.95 75.41 -37.84
C VAL A 44 11.06 74.36 -37.97
N LYS A 45 12.26 74.76 -38.42
CA LYS A 45 13.43 73.87 -38.51
C LYS A 45 13.84 73.33 -37.14
N SER A 46 13.84 74.18 -36.12
CA SER A 46 14.13 73.79 -34.74
C SER A 46 13.07 72.81 -34.20
N SER A 47 11.79 73.10 -34.46
CA SER A 47 10.66 72.23 -34.11
C SER A 47 10.75 70.87 -34.81
N ALA A 48 11.15 70.85 -36.08
CA ALA A 48 11.36 69.63 -36.86
C ALA A 48 12.46 68.75 -36.24
N ASN A 49 13.57 69.34 -35.81
CA ASN A 49 14.65 68.61 -35.11
C ASN A 49 14.18 68.04 -33.76
N THR A 50 13.47 68.84 -32.95
CA THR A 50 12.91 68.38 -31.67
C THR A 50 11.93 67.23 -31.88
N LEU A 51 11.02 67.35 -32.86
CA LEU A 51 10.07 66.31 -33.20
C LEU A 51 10.77 65.04 -33.71
N ASN A 52 11.82 65.18 -34.52
CA ASN A 52 12.62 64.05 -34.99
C ASN A 52 13.32 63.33 -33.84
N GLY A 53 13.85 64.05 -32.85
CA GLY A 53 14.41 63.46 -31.63
C GLY A 53 13.38 62.67 -30.83
N ALA A 54 12.17 63.23 -30.64
CA ALA A 54 11.07 62.56 -29.96
C ALA A 54 10.62 61.28 -30.71
N MET A 55 10.52 61.33 -32.05
CA MET A 55 10.19 60.18 -32.87
C MET A 55 11.28 59.10 -32.91
N GLY A 56 12.55 59.48 -32.76
CA GLY A 56 13.66 58.55 -32.56
C GLY A 56 13.52 57.81 -31.23
N THR A 57 13.27 58.56 -30.15
CA THR A 57 12.99 58.01 -28.81
C THR A 57 11.80 57.04 -28.83
N LEU A 58 10.72 57.43 -29.50
CA LEU A 58 9.52 56.61 -29.64
C LEU A 58 9.81 55.28 -30.38
N ARG A 59 10.51 55.30 -31.52
CA ARG A 59 10.86 54.06 -32.23
C ARG A 59 11.78 53.16 -31.41
N ASN A 60 12.77 53.74 -30.74
CA ASN A 60 13.67 52.98 -29.88
C ASN A 60 12.94 52.30 -28.72
N SER A 61 11.86 52.91 -28.21
CA SER A 61 11.09 52.35 -27.08
C SER A 61 10.45 50.98 -27.38
N ILE A 62 10.19 50.65 -28.65
CA ILE A 62 9.59 49.38 -29.07
C ILE A 62 10.54 48.46 -29.85
N GLN A 63 11.83 48.82 -29.95
CA GLN A 63 12.81 48.06 -30.73
C GLN A 63 12.96 46.61 -30.25
N ASP A 64 12.81 46.37 -28.95
CA ASP A 64 12.94 45.05 -28.33
C ASP A 64 11.60 44.41 -27.94
N ASN A 65 10.50 44.86 -28.56
CA ASN A 65 9.16 44.36 -28.29
C ASN A 65 9.05 42.83 -28.47
N ALA A 66 9.60 42.30 -29.56
CA ALA A 66 9.57 40.86 -29.82
C ALA A 66 10.34 40.06 -28.75
N ALA A 67 11.53 40.54 -28.34
CA ALA A 67 12.31 39.92 -27.28
C ALA A 67 11.59 40.01 -25.93
N THR A 68 10.95 41.14 -25.64
CA THR A 68 10.16 41.35 -24.42
C THR A 68 9.00 40.36 -24.34
N LYS A 69 8.19 40.23 -25.41
CA LYS A 69 7.04 39.32 -25.45
C LYS A 69 7.43 37.83 -25.39
N ASN A 70 8.63 37.48 -25.85
CA ASN A 70 9.15 36.12 -25.75
C ASN A 70 9.86 35.84 -24.41
N GLY A 71 10.14 36.88 -23.62
CA GLY A 71 10.83 36.77 -22.34
C GLY A 71 9.93 36.23 -21.22
N GLN A 72 10.54 35.51 -20.28
CA GLN A 72 9.87 34.97 -19.10
C GLN A 72 9.07 36.04 -18.34
N ASN A 73 9.63 37.24 -18.19
CA ASN A 73 9.00 38.33 -17.43
C ASN A 73 7.65 38.75 -18.03
N TYR A 74 7.47 38.67 -19.35
CA TYR A 74 6.18 38.93 -19.99
C TYR A 74 5.28 37.69 -19.97
N LEU A 75 5.84 36.51 -20.28
CA LEU A 75 5.05 35.29 -20.43
C LEU A 75 4.42 34.82 -19.11
N ASP A 76 5.03 35.13 -17.97
CA ASP A 76 4.48 34.86 -16.63
C ASP A 76 3.90 36.11 -15.95
N ALA A 77 3.85 37.27 -16.64
CA ALA A 77 3.24 38.46 -16.07
C ALA A 77 1.73 38.30 -15.92
N THR A 78 1.15 39.07 -15.01
CA THR A 78 -0.30 39.20 -14.87
C THR A 78 -0.92 39.72 -16.17
N GLU A 79 -2.14 39.28 -16.45
CA GLU A 79 -2.81 39.64 -17.71
C GLU A 79 -3.03 41.16 -17.83
N SER A 80 -3.24 41.85 -16.70
CA SER A 80 -3.31 43.30 -16.63
C SER A 80 -2.00 43.96 -17.10
N ASN A 81 -0.85 43.53 -16.58
CA ASN A 81 0.44 44.11 -16.96
C ASN A 81 0.82 43.81 -18.41
N LYS A 82 0.49 42.61 -18.91
CA LYS A 82 0.63 42.27 -20.34
C LYS A 82 -0.23 43.17 -21.22
N THR A 83 -1.49 43.38 -20.84
CA THR A 83 -2.43 44.25 -21.57
C THR A 83 -1.93 45.69 -21.59
N ASN A 84 -1.47 46.22 -20.45
CA ASN A 84 -0.93 47.57 -20.35
C ASN A 84 0.29 47.76 -21.25
N TYR A 85 1.22 46.79 -21.26
CA TYR A 85 2.38 46.83 -22.16
C TYR A 85 1.96 46.77 -23.64
N ASN A 86 1.06 45.87 -23.99
CA ASN A 86 0.54 45.75 -25.37
C ASN A 86 -0.12 47.05 -25.84
N ASN A 87 -0.99 47.65 -25.01
CA ASN A 87 -1.66 48.90 -25.33
C ASN A 87 -0.67 50.07 -25.53
N ALA A 88 0.41 50.13 -24.75
CA ALA A 88 1.46 51.14 -24.93
C ALA A 88 2.23 50.95 -26.24
N VAL A 89 2.54 49.70 -26.60
CA VAL A 89 3.15 49.35 -27.88
C VAL A 89 2.22 49.67 -29.06
N ASP A 90 0.93 49.37 -28.93
CA ASP A 90 -0.06 49.65 -29.98
C ASP A 90 -0.27 51.16 -30.17
N SER A 91 -0.30 51.94 -29.08
CA SER A 91 -0.32 53.40 -29.12
C SER A 91 0.90 53.96 -29.84
N THR A 92 2.08 53.38 -29.59
CA THR A 92 3.33 53.73 -30.26
C THR A 92 3.27 53.44 -31.76
N ASN A 93 2.78 52.26 -32.14
CA ASN A 93 2.57 51.88 -33.54
C ASN A 93 1.57 52.81 -34.23
N GLY A 94 0.53 53.25 -33.53
CA GLY A 94 -0.44 54.23 -34.04
C GLY A 94 0.21 55.55 -34.43
N VAL A 95 1.15 56.06 -33.62
CA VAL A 95 1.89 57.29 -33.93
C VAL A 95 2.91 57.07 -35.06
N ILE A 96 3.65 55.96 -35.05
CA ILE A 96 4.67 55.66 -36.06
C ILE A 96 4.06 55.47 -37.45
N ASN A 97 2.87 54.86 -37.51
CA ASN A 97 2.19 54.53 -38.77
C ASN A 97 1.14 55.57 -39.19
N ALA A 98 1.05 56.71 -38.51
CA ALA A 98 0.08 57.75 -38.83
C ALA A 98 0.31 58.33 -40.24
N THR A 99 -0.67 58.16 -41.12
CA THR A 99 -0.64 58.64 -42.53
C THR A 99 -1.40 59.94 -42.74
N SER A 100 -2.27 60.33 -41.80
CA SER A 100 -3.02 61.59 -41.81
C SER A 100 -3.13 62.14 -40.38
N ASN A 101 -3.22 63.48 -40.25
CA ASN A 101 -3.29 64.19 -38.97
C ASN A 101 -2.26 63.68 -37.93
N PRO A 102 -0.95 63.69 -38.27
CA PRO A 102 0.06 63.14 -37.39
C PRO A 102 0.15 63.94 -36.08
N ASN A 103 0.55 63.26 -35.01
CA ASN A 103 0.94 63.94 -33.78
C ASN A 103 2.20 64.78 -34.05
N MET A 104 2.10 66.09 -33.82
CA MET A 104 3.18 67.07 -34.01
C MET A 104 3.77 67.56 -32.67
N ASP A 105 3.24 67.08 -31.54
CA ASP A 105 3.68 67.44 -30.20
C ASP A 105 4.77 66.48 -29.72
N ALA A 106 6.01 66.99 -29.72
CA ALA A 106 7.18 66.25 -29.26
C ALA A 106 7.06 65.80 -27.79
N HIS A 107 6.39 66.58 -26.94
CA HIS A 107 6.20 66.22 -25.54
C HIS A 107 5.23 65.05 -25.41
N ALA A 108 4.08 65.12 -26.08
CA ALA A 108 3.11 64.01 -26.13
C ALA A 108 3.74 62.72 -26.69
N ILE A 109 4.56 62.82 -27.73
CA ILE A 109 5.28 61.67 -28.30
C ILE A 109 6.25 61.05 -27.28
N ASN A 110 7.01 61.88 -26.55
CA ASN A 110 7.91 61.40 -25.50
C ASN A 110 7.14 60.78 -24.32
N GLN A 111 5.93 61.23 -24.02
CA GLN A 111 5.08 60.58 -23.00
C GLN A 111 4.66 59.17 -23.43
N ILE A 112 4.31 58.97 -24.70
CA ILE A 112 3.96 57.64 -25.24
C ILE A 112 5.17 56.69 -25.15
N ALA A 113 6.36 57.17 -25.53
CA ALA A 113 7.60 56.40 -25.38
C ALA A 113 7.86 56.03 -23.90
N THR A 114 7.66 56.99 -22.98
CA THR A 114 7.77 56.78 -21.53
C THR A 114 6.78 55.72 -21.03
N GLN A 115 5.56 55.69 -21.56
CA GLN A 115 4.54 54.72 -21.19
C GLN A 115 4.96 53.29 -21.56
N VAL A 116 5.59 53.07 -22.71
CA VAL A 116 6.15 51.77 -23.10
C VAL A 116 7.20 51.31 -22.09
N THR A 117 8.14 52.20 -21.73
CA THR A 117 9.17 51.88 -20.73
C THR A 117 8.56 51.57 -19.36
N SER A 118 7.60 52.37 -18.90
CA SER A 118 6.93 52.19 -17.61
C SER A 118 6.17 50.85 -17.55
N THR A 119 5.36 50.54 -18.57
CA THR A 119 4.58 49.30 -18.62
C THR A 119 5.45 48.06 -18.81
N LYS A 120 6.56 48.17 -19.54
CA LYS A 120 7.57 47.11 -19.63
C LYS A 120 8.21 46.81 -18.27
N ASN A 121 8.58 47.85 -17.52
CA ASN A 121 9.16 47.70 -16.19
C ASN A 121 8.14 47.17 -15.17
N ALA A 122 6.84 47.40 -15.41
CA ALA A 122 5.75 46.88 -14.59
C ALA A 122 5.44 45.39 -14.85
N LEU A 123 6.02 44.76 -15.88
CA LEU A 123 5.89 43.32 -16.08
C LEU A 123 6.46 42.57 -14.87
N ASP A 124 5.64 41.69 -14.29
CA ASP A 124 5.83 41.08 -12.98
C ASP A 124 6.11 39.57 -13.06
N GLY A 125 6.36 39.01 -14.25
CA GLY A 125 6.56 37.56 -14.42
C GLY A 125 7.73 37.00 -13.64
N THR A 126 8.81 37.75 -13.46
CA THR A 126 9.96 37.35 -12.63
C THR A 126 9.58 37.23 -11.16
N HIS A 127 8.77 38.18 -10.66
CA HIS A 127 8.24 38.14 -9.31
C HIS A 127 7.29 36.94 -9.14
N ASN A 128 6.37 36.75 -10.10
CA ASN A 128 5.42 35.64 -10.10
C ASN A 128 6.12 34.28 -10.09
N LEU A 129 7.20 34.10 -10.87
CA LEU A 129 8.00 32.87 -10.85
C LEU A 129 8.68 32.67 -9.50
N THR A 130 9.25 33.72 -8.91
CA THR A 130 9.89 33.64 -7.59
C THR A 130 8.89 33.23 -6.51
N GLN A 131 7.70 33.84 -6.53
CA GLN A 131 6.62 33.51 -5.60
C GLN A 131 6.10 32.09 -5.81
N ALA A 132 5.92 31.64 -7.07
CA ALA A 132 5.53 30.28 -7.38
C ALA A 132 6.55 29.27 -6.84
N LYS A 133 7.85 29.52 -7.02
CA LYS A 133 8.93 28.66 -6.49
C LYS A 133 8.89 28.57 -4.97
N GLN A 134 8.68 29.69 -4.28
CA GLN A 134 8.56 29.71 -2.83
C GLN A 134 7.36 28.90 -2.35
N THR A 135 6.19 29.10 -2.97
CA THR A 135 4.96 28.38 -2.64
C THR A 135 5.13 26.87 -2.84
N ALA A 136 5.67 26.45 -3.98
CA ALA A 136 5.90 25.02 -4.25
C ALA A 136 6.92 24.41 -3.29
N THR A 137 7.99 25.14 -2.95
CA THR A 137 9.00 24.68 -1.97
C THR A 137 8.37 24.47 -0.60
N ASN A 138 7.58 25.43 -0.12
CA ASN A 138 6.86 25.33 1.15
C ASN A 138 5.88 24.15 1.16
N ALA A 139 5.15 23.93 0.05
CA ALA A 139 4.23 22.80 -0.09
C ALA A 139 4.98 21.45 -0.04
N ILE A 140 6.13 21.33 -0.69
CA ILE A 140 6.98 20.13 -0.66
C ILE A 140 7.54 19.88 0.75
N ASP A 141 7.99 20.94 1.44
CA ASP A 141 8.46 20.81 2.82
C ASP A 141 7.33 20.36 3.76
N GLY A 142 6.11 20.87 3.56
CA GLY A 142 4.89 20.48 4.29
C GLY A 142 4.32 19.10 3.93
N ALA A 143 4.79 18.46 2.86
CA ALA A 143 4.34 17.14 2.44
C ALA A 143 4.79 16.07 3.44
N THR A 144 3.90 15.65 4.33
CA THR A 144 4.24 14.81 5.50
C THR A 144 4.60 13.37 5.13
N ASN A 145 4.12 12.85 4.00
CA ASN A 145 4.30 11.45 3.60
C ASN A 145 5.58 11.23 2.79
N LEU A 146 6.07 12.26 2.08
CA LEU A 146 7.31 12.16 1.31
C LEU A 146 8.53 11.90 2.20
N ASN A 147 9.49 11.13 1.68
CA ASN A 147 10.81 10.97 2.28
C ASN A 147 11.77 12.10 1.85
N LYS A 148 12.93 12.19 2.52
CA LYS A 148 13.93 13.23 2.26
C LYS A 148 14.40 13.26 0.80
N ALA A 149 14.71 12.10 0.21
CA ALA A 149 15.22 12.02 -1.15
C ALA A 149 14.20 12.52 -2.19
N GLN A 150 12.91 12.20 -2.00
CA GLN A 150 11.82 12.71 -2.83
C GLN A 150 11.65 14.23 -2.69
N LYS A 151 11.64 14.76 -1.46
CA LYS A 151 11.56 16.20 -1.21
C LYS A 151 12.72 16.95 -1.85
N ASP A 152 13.95 16.45 -1.69
CA ASP A 152 15.14 17.07 -2.24
C ASP A 152 15.12 17.10 -3.78
N ALA A 153 14.72 15.99 -4.41
CA ALA A 153 14.60 15.92 -5.86
C ALA A 153 13.53 16.88 -6.41
N LEU A 154 12.35 16.94 -5.77
CA LEU A 154 11.28 17.87 -6.17
C LEU A 154 11.69 19.34 -5.99
N LYS A 155 12.37 19.68 -4.88
CA LYS A 155 12.89 21.05 -4.65
C LYS A 155 13.97 21.44 -5.67
N ALA A 156 14.82 20.49 -6.08
CA ALA A 156 15.76 20.73 -7.16
C ALA A 156 15.04 21.05 -8.48
N GLN A 157 13.99 20.31 -8.82
CA GLN A 157 13.16 20.61 -10.01
C GLN A 157 12.50 21.99 -9.91
N VAL A 158 11.94 22.36 -8.75
CA VAL A 158 11.37 23.71 -8.53
C VAL A 158 12.43 24.80 -8.74
N THR A 159 13.64 24.57 -8.23
CA THR A 159 14.75 25.52 -8.37
C THR A 159 15.13 25.73 -9.83
N SER A 160 15.20 24.65 -10.62
CA SER A 160 15.54 24.69 -12.05
C SER A 160 14.41 25.18 -12.97
N ALA A 161 13.16 25.21 -12.51
CA ALA A 161 12.02 25.62 -13.32
C ALA A 161 12.17 27.07 -13.83
N GLN A 162 11.86 27.29 -15.11
CA GLN A 162 12.00 28.59 -15.78
C GLN A 162 10.68 29.33 -15.95
N ARG A 163 9.54 28.65 -15.73
CA ARG A 163 8.20 29.21 -15.90
C ARG A 163 7.31 28.86 -14.72
N VAL A 164 6.35 29.73 -14.42
CA VAL A 164 5.34 29.48 -13.37
C VAL A 164 4.60 28.16 -13.63
N ALA A 165 4.22 27.89 -14.88
CA ALA A 165 3.52 26.65 -15.25
C ALA A 165 4.32 25.37 -14.95
N ASN A 166 5.65 25.39 -15.10
CA ASN A 166 6.50 24.25 -14.74
C ASN A 166 6.49 24.02 -13.23
N VAL A 167 6.60 25.10 -12.44
CA VAL A 167 6.56 25.04 -10.97
C VAL A 167 5.22 24.47 -10.50
N THR A 168 4.11 24.92 -11.07
CA THR A 168 2.77 24.38 -10.78
C THR A 168 2.68 22.88 -11.07
N SER A 169 3.23 22.42 -12.20
CA SER A 169 3.24 20.99 -12.57
C SER A 169 4.08 20.14 -11.60
N ILE A 170 5.20 20.68 -11.12
CA ILE A 170 6.05 20.01 -10.12
C ILE A 170 5.33 19.94 -8.77
N GLN A 171 4.62 21.00 -8.36
CA GLN A 171 3.82 21.00 -7.14
C GLN A 171 2.69 19.96 -7.21
N GLN A 172 2.02 19.82 -8.37
CA GLN A 172 1.03 18.77 -8.57
C GLN A 172 1.64 17.37 -8.43
N THR A 173 2.78 17.13 -9.10
CA THR A 173 3.54 15.87 -8.97
C THR A 173 3.88 15.56 -7.50
N ALA A 174 4.32 16.57 -6.74
CA ALA A 174 4.62 16.42 -5.31
C ALA A 174 3.39 16.01 -4.49
N ASN A 175 2.24 16.63 -4.75
CA ASN A 175 0.98 16.32 -4.05
C ASN A 175 0.49 14.89 -4.36
N GLU A 176 0.56 14.48 -5.62
CA GLU A 176 0.17 13.13 -6.05
C GLU A 176 1.10 12.07 -5.45
N LEU A 177 2.41 12.30 -5.46
CA LEU A 177 3.38 11.42 -4.82
C LEU A 177 3.17 11.35 -3.30
N ASN A 178 2.90 12.48 -2.65
CA ASN A 178 2.61 12.53 -1.21
C ASN A 178 1.35 11.73 -0.86
N THR A 179 0.34 11.76 -1.73
CA THR A 179 -0.88 10.97 -1.57
C THR A 179 -0.59 9.48 -1.71
N ALA A 180 0.13 9.06 -2.75
CA ALA A 180 0.52 7.67 -2.98
C ALA A 180 1.37 7.12 -1.81
N MET A 181 2.31 7.92 -1.30
CA MET A 181 3.12 7.56 -0.13
C MET A 181 2.26 7.37 1.12
N GLY A 182 1.22 8.19 1.32
CA GLY A 182 0.26 8.02 2.41
C GLY A 182 -0.55 6.73 2.28
N GLN A 183 -0.96 6.37 1.07
CA GLN A 183 -1.66 5.11 0.80
C GLN A 183 -0.74 3.90 1.03
N LEU A 184 0.54 3.98 0.65
CA LEU A 184 1.53 2.94 0.94
C LEU A 184 1.72 2.74 2.46
N GLN A 185 1.77 3.82 3.23
CA GLN A 185 1.81 3.75 4.71
C GLN A 185 0.58 3.02 5.25
N HIS A 186 -0.61 3.45 4.85
CA HIS A 186 -1.86 2.80 5.28
C HIS A 186 -1.89 1.30 4.90
N GLY A 187 -1.36 0.94 3.72
CA GLY A 187 -1.28 -0.45 3.27
C GLY A 187 -0.47 -1.37 4.18
N ILE A 188 0.44 -0.83 5.01
CA ILE A 188 1.27 -1.60 5.93
C ILE A 188 0.94 -1.36 7.41
N ASP A 189 0.03 -0.44 7.75
CA ASP A 189 -0.29 -0.11 9.15
C ASP A 189 -0.86 -1.31 9.92
N ASP A 190 -1.53 -2.23 9.23
CA ASP A 190 -2.11 -3.44 9.82
C ASP A 190 -1.21 -4.69 9.72
N GLU A 191 0.10 -4.51 9.47
CA GLU A 191 1.06 -5.61 9.40
C GLU A 191 0.99 -6.52 10.62
N ASN A 192 1.07 -5.94 11.83
CA ASN A 192 1.09 -6.69 13.08
C ASN A 192 -0.22 -7.43 13.33
N THR A 193 -1.35 -6.83 12.96
CA THR A 193 -2.67 -7.47 13.06
C THR A 193 -2.76 -8.63 12.08
N THR A 194 -2.34 -8.42 10.83
CA THR A 194 -2.29 -9.46 9.79
C THR A 194 -1.45 -10.66 10.25
N LYS A 195 -0.27 -10.42 10.83
CA LYS A 195 0.63 -11.48 11.34
C LYS A 195 0.07 -12.30 12.50
N GLN A 196 -0.87 -11.74 13.26
CA GLN A 196 -1.55 -12.45 14.34
C GLN A 196 -2.70 -13.32 13.85
N THR A 197 -3.22 -13.06 12.64
CA THR A 197 -4.33 -13.85 12.09
C THR A 197 -3.93 -15.29 11.80
N GLN A 198 -4.90 -16.20 11.94
CA GLN A 198 -4.78 -17.59 11.48
C GLN A 198 -4.43 -17.67 9.99
N LYS A 199 -5.03 -16.79 9.18
CA LYS A 199 -4.80 -16.69 7.73
C LYS A 199 -3.31 -16.50 7.40
N TYR A 200 -2.56 -15.76 8.21
CA TYR A 200 -1.10 -15.63 8.07
C TYR A 200 -0.35 -16.79 8.72
N ARG A 201 -0.68 -17.14 9.97
CA ARG A 201 0.10 -18.10 10.77
C ARG A 201 0.19 -19.48 10.11
N ASP A 202 -0.92 -19.95 9.56
CA ASP A 202 -1.05 -21.27 8.93
C ASP A 202 -0.87 -21.20 7.40
N ALA A 203 -0.60 -20.03 6.83
CA ALA A 203 -0.28 -19.91 5.40
C ALA A 203 1.02 -20.63 5.06
N GLU A 204 1.18 -20.97 3.79
CA GLU A 204 2.43 -21.53 3.30
C GLU A 204 3.61 -20.60 3.56
N GLN A 205 4.77 -21.18 3.88
CA GLN A 205 5.96 -20.42 4.22
C GLN A 205 6.38 -19.44 3.12
N SER A 206 6.27 -19.84 1.85
CA SER A 206 6.55 -18.97 0.70
C SER A 206 5.64 -17.74 0.64
N LYS A 207 4.35 -17.89 0.94
CA LYS A 207 3.36 -16.80 0.94
C LYS A 207 3.58 -15.83 2.11
N LYS A 208 3.90 -16.36 3.29
CA LYS A 208 4.31 -15.56 4.46
C LYS A 208 5.54 -14.72 4.14
N THR A 209 6.57 -15.35 3.59
CA THR A 209 7.80 -14.66 3.18
C THR A 209 7.54 -13.60 2.10
N ALA A 210 6.68 -13.88 1.10
CA ALA A 210 6.33 -12.89 0.08
C ALA A 210 5.65 -11.65 0.67
N TYR A 211 4.72 -11.83 1.61
CA TYR A 211 4.09 -10.73 2.33
C TYR A 211 5.09 -9.95 3.18
N ASP A 212 5.93 -10.64 3.97
CA ASP A 212 6.97 -10.01 4.78
C ASP A 212 7.95 -9.18 3.95
N GLN A 213 8.37 -9.70 2.78
CA GLN A 213 9.25 -8.99 1.85
C GLN A 213 8.57 -7.76 1.23
N ALA A 214 7.29 -7.88 0.84
CA ALA A 214 6.53 -6.74 0.31
C ALA A 214 6.41 -5.62 1.35
N VAL A 215 6.10 -5.96 2.60
CA VAL A 215 6.02 -4.99 3.70
C VAL A 215 7.40 -4.38 4.00
N ALA A 216 8.47 -5.18 4.00
CA ALA A 216 9.83 -4.66 4.21
C ALA A 216 10.25 -3.68 3.09
N ALA A 217 9.92 -3.98 1.83
CA ALA A 217 10.18 -3.09 0.70
C ALA A 217 9.37 -1.79 0.81
N ALA A 218 8.11 -1.86 1.20
CA ALA A 218 7.28 -0.68 1.46
C ALA A 218 7.86 0.20 2.58
N LYS A 219 8.30 -0.41 3.69
CA LYS A 219 9.00 0.30 4.79
C LYS A 219 10.29 0.97 4.34
N ALA A 220 11.05 0.34 3.45
CA ALA A 220 12.27 0.93 2.90
C ALA A 220 11.97 2.19 2.08
N ILE A 221 10.90 2.18 1.27
CA ILE A 221 10.44 3.36 0.52
C ILE A 221 9.95 4.48 1.47
N LEU A 222 9.17 4.11 2.48
CA LEU A 222 8.55 5.02 3.45
C LEU A 222 9.53 5.65 4.44
N ASN A 223 10.72 5.06 4.61
CA ASN A 223 11.71 5.56 5.55
C ASN A 223 12.02 7.04 5.27
N LYS A 224 11.74 7.91 6.23
CA LYS A 224 11.80 9.37 6.05
C LYS A 224 13.21 9.89 5.76
N GLN A 225 14.25 9.23 6.27
CA GLN A 225 15.63 9.67 6.14
C GLN A 225 16.37 8.94 5.02
N THR A 226 16.14 7.63 4.89
CA THR A 226 16.95 6.76 4.02
C THR A 226 16.17 6.20 2.84
N GLY A 227 14.87 6.51 2.71
CA GLY A 227 14.07 6.09 1.58
C GLY A 227 14.62 6.65 0.27
N SER A 228 14.56 5.85 -0.79
CA SER A 228 14.99 6.26 -2.12
C SER A 228 14.04 7.30 -2.73
N ASN A 229 14.50 8.03 -3.74
CA ASN A 229 13.66 8.90 -4.57
C ASN A 229 12.77 8.06 -5.51
N SER A 230 11.84 7.30 -4.94
CA SER A 230 10.87 6.51 -5.69
C SER A 230 9.82 7.41 -6.30
N ASP A 231 9.53 7.23 -7.59
CA ASP A 231 8.45 7.91 -8.27
C ASP A 231 7.07 7.32 -7.89
N LYS A 232 6.00 7.98 -8.33
CA LYS A 232 4.63 7.57 -8.00
C LYS A 232 4.34 6.14 -8.46
N ALA A 233 4.80 5.75 -9.65
CA ALA A 233 4.54 4.43 -10.20
C ALA A 233 5.25 3.33 -9.38
N ALA A 234 6.46 3.58 -8.89
CA ALA A 234 7.18 2.66 -8.00
C ALA A 234 6.47 2.52 -6.64
N VAL A 235 5.97 3.63 -6.08
CA VAL A 235 5.17 3.62 -4.84
C VAL A 235 3.87 2.83 -5.03
N ASP A 236 3.14 3.06 -6.12
CA ASP A 236 1.90 2.34 -6.44
C ASP A 236 2.15 0.84 -6.62
N ARG A 237 3.26 0.45 -7.28
CA ARG A 237 3.67 -0.97 -7.40
C ARG A 237 3.97 -1.61 -6.05
N ALA A 238 4.64 -0.89 -5.15
CA ALA A 238 4.92 -1.40 -3.81
C ALA A 238 3.61 -1.63 -3.02
N LEU A 239 2.65 -0.71 -3.13
CA LEU A 239 1.33 -0.85 -2.52
C LEU A 239 0.56 -2.05 -3.10
N GLN A 240 0.58 -2.20 -4.42
CA GLN A 240 -0.02 -3.35 -5.09
C GLN A 240 0.59 -4.68 -4.63
N GLN A 241 1.92 -4.72 -4.46
CA GLN A 241 2.63 -5.92 -4.00
C GLN A 241 2.23 -6.29 -2.56
N VAL A 242 2.14 -5.30 -1.66
CA VAL A 242 1.66 -5.51 -0.28
C VAL A 242 0.23 -6.08 -0.30
N THR A 243 -0.67 -5.47 -1.07
CA THR A 243 -2.07 -5.90 -1.17
C THR A 243 -2.17 -7.33 -1.73
N SER A 244 -1.51 -7.59 -2.85
CA SER A 244 -1.60 -8.89 -3.54
C SER A 244 -1.00 -10.03 -2.72
N THR A 245 0.11 -9.79 -2.01
CA THR A 245 0.75 -10.81 -1.16
C THR A 245 -0.04 -11.08 0.12
N LYS A 246 -0.69 -10.06 0.67
CA LYS A 246 -1.62 -10.19 1.79
C LYS A 246 -2.84 -11.03 1.42
N ASP A 247 -3.46 -10.74 0.27
CA ASP A 247 -4.60 -11.50 -0.23
C ASP A 247 -4.23 -12.94 -0.58
N ALA A 248 -2.98 -13.16 -1.02
CA ALA A 248 -2.47 -14.49 -1.33
C ALA A 248 -2.21 -15.38 -0.11
N LEU A 249 -2.26 -14.84 1.13
CA LEU A 249 -2.17 -15.62 2.35
C LEU A 249 -3.32 -16.63 2.43
N ASN A 250 -2.99 -17.90 2.65
CA ASN A 250 -3.91 -19.03 2.47
C ASN A 250 -4.06 -19.91 3.71
N GLY A 251 -3.79 -19.40 4.91
CA GLY A 251 -3.92 -20.20 6.14
C GLY A 251 -5.35 -20.68 6.38
N ASP A 252 -6.35 -19.93 5.97
CA ASP A 252 -7.76 -20.33 5.98
C ASP A 252 -8.04 -21.54 5.09
N ALA A 253 -7.49 -21.53 3.86
CA ALA A 253 -7.57 -22.69 2.96
C ALA A 253 -6.84 -23.90 3.58
N LYS A 254 -5.66 -23.69 4.17
CA LYS A 254 -4.89 -24.76 4.85
C LYS A 254 -5.64 -25.36 6.04
N LEU A 255 -6.34 -24.54 6.82
CA LEU A 255 -7.20 -25.02 7.90
C LEU A 255 -8.34 -25.88 7.37
N SER A 256 -8.99 -25.45 6.29
CA SER A 256 -10.06 -26.23 5.64
C SER A 256 -9.55 -27.57 5.10
N GLU A 257 -8.40 -27.58 4.42
CA GLU A 257 -7.72 -28.80 3.95
C GLU A 257 -7.41 -29.75 5.11
N ALA A 258 -6.84 -29.23 6.21
CA ALA A 258 -6.53 -30.01 7.39
C ALA A 258 -7.79 -30.64 8.02
N LYS A 259 -8.89 -29.87 8.12
CA LYS A 259 -10.18 -30.38 8.64
C LYS A 259 -10.74 -31.48 7.76
N ALA A 260 -10.70 -31.31 6.43
CA ALA A 260 -11.14 -32.34 5.50
C ALA A 260 -10.32 -33.63 5.64
N ALA A 261 -8.99 -33.52 5.69
CA ALA A 261 -8.10 -34.66 5.89
C ALA A 261 -8.33 -35.34 7.25
N ALA A 262 -8.55 -34.58 8.32
CA ALA A 262 -8.85 -35.13 9.65
C ALA A 262 -10.20 -35.87 9.67
N LYS A 263 -11.24 -35.34 9.00
CA LYS A 263 -12.53 -36.02 8.86
C LYS A 263 -12.42 -37.30 8.04
N GLN A 264 -11.65 -37.27 6.95
CA GLN A 264 -11.37 -38.47 6.16
C GLN A 264 -10.69 -39.54 7.01
N ASN A 265 -9.64 -39.18 7.76
CA ASN A 265 -8.97 -40.08 8.69
C ASN A 265 -9.92 -40.60 9.78
N LEU A 266 -10.76 -39.74 10.35
CA LEU A 266 -11.75 -40.15 11.35
C LEU A 266 -12.69 -41.22 10.75
N GLY A 267 -13.10 -41.07 9.50
CA GLY A 267 -13.93 -42.04 8.76
C GLY A 267 -13.30 -43.43 8.61
N THR A 268 -11.96 -43.57 8.67
CA THR A 268 -11.28 -44.87 8.57
C THR A 268 -11.13 -45.60 9.90
N LEU A 269 -11.43 -44.94 11.03
CA LEU A 269 -11.31 -45.53 12.36
C LEU A 269 -12.47 -46.49 12.62
N ASN A 270 -12.18 -47.73 13.01
CA ASN A 270 -13.16 -48.81 13.04
C ASN A 270 -13.45 -49.35 14.43
N HIS A 271 -12.81 -48.86 15.48
CA HIS A 271 -12.93 -49.39 16.85
C HIS A 271 -13.58 -48.39 17.80
N ILE A 272 -13.49 -47.08 17.53
CA ILE A 272 -14.18 -46.05 18.31
C ILE A 272 -15.72 -46.16 18.23
N THR A 273 -16.40 -45.73 19.30
CA THR A 273 -17.86 -45.65 19.37
C THR A 273 -18.43 -44.48 18.55
N ASN A 274 -19.73 -44.50 18.28
CA ASN A 274 -20.42 -43.38 17.65
C ASN A 274 -20.31 -42.10 18.49
N ALA A 275 -20.40 -42.20 19.82
CA ALA A 275 -20.26 -41.06 20.72
C ALA A 275 -18.84 -40.45 20.69
N GLN A 276 -17.80 -41.29 20.69
CA GLN A 276 -16.40 -40.85 20.52
C GLN A 276 -16.20 -40.18 19.15
N ARG A 277 -16.73 -40.78 18.08
CA ARG A 277 -16.66 -40.23 16.72
C ARG A 277 -17.29 -38.85 16.64
N THR A 278 -18.52 -38.69 17.15
CA THR A 278 -19.23 -37.41 17.15
C THR A 278 -18.46 -36.34 17.94
N ALA A 279 -17.89 -36.71 19.10
CA ALA A 279 -17.10 -35.79 19.89
C ALA A 279 -15.83 -35.33 19.16
N LEU A 280 -15.09 -36.25 18.54
CA LEU A 280 -13.90 -35.95 17.74
C LEU A 280 -14.23 -35.10 16.51
N GLU A 281 -15.33 -35.40 15.81
CA GLU A 281 -15.78 -34.56 14.70
C GLU A 281 -16.11 -33.13 15.16
N GLY A 282 -16.78 -33.00 16.31
CA GLY A 282 -17.03 -31.71 16.95
C GLY A 282 -15.74 -30.95 17.25
N GLN A 283 -14.71 -31.62 17.75
CA GLN A 283 -13.39 -31.03 18.01
C GLN A 283 -12.68 -30.59 16.72
N ILE A 284 -12.74 -31.39 15.65
CA ILE A 284 -12.20 -31.02 14.33
C ILE A 284 -12.90 -29.75 13.81
N ASN A 285 -14.23 -29.68 13.95
CA ASN A 285 -15.00 -28.52 13.49
C ASN A 285 -14.65 -27.24 14.27
N GLN A 286 -14.45 -27.35 15.58
CA GLN A 286 -14.13 -26.23 16.46
C GLN A 286 -12.67 -25.77 16.40
N ALA A 287 -11.75 -26.61 15.96
CA ALA A 287 -10.34 -26.25 15.86
C ALA A 287 -10.13 -25.02 14.95
N THR A 288 -9.35 -24.07 15.45
CA THR A 288 -9.09 -22.78 14.79
C THR A 288 -7.71 -22.72 14.14
N THR A 289 -6.88 -23.75 14.25
CA THR A 289 -5.54 -23.81 13.64
C THR A 289 -5.28 -25.18 13.03
N VAL A 290 -4.39 -25.22 12.04
CA VAL A 290 -3.94 -26.49 11.41
C VAL A 290 -3.36 -27.44 12.46
N ASP A 291 -2.54 -26.93 13.38
CA ASP A 291 -1.95 -27.74 14.46
C ASP A 291 -3.03 -28.30 15.39
N GLY A 292 -4.02 -27.51 15.77
CA GLY A 292 -5.14 -27.98 16.60
C GLY A 292 -5.91 -29.11 15.92
N VAL A 293 -6.16 -29.01 14.61
CA VAL A 293 -6.78 -30.10 13.83
C VAL A 293 -5.91 -31.34 13.82
N ASN A 294 -4.61 -31.20 13.60
CA ASN A 294 -3.67 -32.32 13.61
C ASN A 294 -3.58 -33.00 14.99
N THR A 295 -3.63 -32.25 16.08
CA THR A 295 -3.72 -32.80 17.44
C THR A 295 -4.97 -33.66 17.61
N VAL A 296 -6.14 -33.18 17.17
CA VAL A 296 -7.39 -33.97 17.26
C VAL A 296 -7.28 -35.24 16.40
N LYS A 297 -6.69 -35.16 15.20
CA LYS A 297 -6.44 -36.32 14.34
C LYS A 297 -5.53 -37.36 15.02
N THR A 298 -4.46 -36.93 15.69
CA THR A 298 -3.56 -37.82 16.44
C THR A 298 -4.29 -38.47 17.62
N ASN A 299 -5.09 -37.70 18.36
CA ASN A 299 -5.88 -38.21 19.48
C ASN A 299 -6.91 -39.24 19.01
N ALA A 300 -7.55 -39.02 17.87
CA ALA A 300 -8.49 -39.95 17.26
C ALA A 300 -7.85 -41.31 16.95
N ASN A 301 -6.70 -41.32 16.26
CA ASN A 301 -5.97 -42.55 15.95
C ASN A 301 -5.51 -43.29 17.22
N THR A 302 -5.02 -42.53 18.21
CA THR A 302 -4.54 -43.11 19.46
C THR A 302 -5.69 -43.74 20.26
N LEU A 303 -6.85 -43.08 20.31
CA LEU A 303 -8.04 -43.61 20.96
C LEU A 303 -8.54 -44.88 20.26
N ASP A 304 -8.57 -44.89 18.93
CA ASP A 304 -8.96 -46.06 18.14
C ASP A 304 -8.04 -47.27 18.39
N GLY A 305 -6.72 -47.04 18.47
CA GLY A 305 -5.76 -48.08 18.84
C GLY A 305 -5.97 -48.63 20.25
N ALA A 306 -6.30 -47.76 21.22
CA ALA A 306 -6.63 -48.20 22.58
C ALA A 306 -7.92 -49.03 22.60
N MET A 307 -8.94 -48.61 21.84
CA MET A 307 -10.21 -49.35 21.69
C MET A 307 -9.97 -50.72 21.03
N ASN A 308 -9.11 -50.81 20.02
CA ASN A 308 -8.73 -52.08 19.41
C ASN A 308 -8.01 -53.01 20.42
N SER A 309 -7.13 -52.44 21.25
CA SER A 309 -6.44 -53.21 22.30
C SER A 309 -7.42 -53.74 23.36
N LEU A 310 -8.40 -52.92 23.77
CA LEU A 310 -9.47 -53.33 24.66
C LEU A 310 -10.32 -54.45 24.04
N GLN A 311 -10.68 -54.34 22.76
CA GLN A 311 -11.38 -55.40 22.02
C GLN A 311 -10.57 -56.70 22.05
N GLY A 312 -9.28 -56.62 21.73
CA GLY A 312 -8.36 -57.77 21.77
C GLY A 312 -8.33 -58.47 23.14
N SER A 313 -8.39 -57.71 24.23
CA SER A 313 -8.32 -58.25 25.60
C SER A 313 -9.50 -59.15 26.00
N ILE A 314 -10.64 -59.02 25.32
CA ILE A 314 -11.86 -59.81 25.59
C ILE A 314 -12.20 -60.80 24.47
N ASN A 315 -11.39 -60.91 23.42
CA ASN A 315 -11.69 -61.80 22.29
C ASN A 315 -11.80 -63.28 22.69
N ASP A 316 -11.12 -63.69 23.76
CA ASP A 316 -11.19 -65.05 24.29
C ASP A 316 -12.07 -65.16 25.55
N LYS A 317 -12.98 -64.19 25.77
CA LYS A 317 -14.00 -64.21 26.83
C LYS A 317 -14.66 -65.57 26.94
N ASP A 318 -15.23 -66.03 25.83
CA ASP A 318 -16.01 -67.26 25.77
C ASP A 318 -15.21 -68.53 26.07
N ALA A 319 -13.94 -68.56 25.63
CA ALA A 319 -13.03 -69.64 25.95
C ALA A 319 -12.62 -69.61 27.42
N THR A 320 -12.34 -68.41 27.94
CA THR A 320 -11.99 -68.19 29.36
C THR A 320 -13.12 -68.64 30.27
N LEU A 321 -14.37 -68.26 29.98
CA LEU A 321 -15.55 -68.61 30.79
C LEU A 321 -15.83 -70.12 30.86
N ARG A 322 -15.43 -70.89 29.84
CA ARG A 322 -15.58 -72.36 29.80
C ARG A 322 -14.36 -73.10 30.37
N ASN A 323 -13.25 -72.40 30.59
CA ASN A 323 -12.01 -73.00 31.06
C ASN A 323 -12.11 -73.32 32.57
N GLN A 324 -11.55 -74.46 32.98
CA GLN A 324 -11.52 -74.86 34.40
C GLN A 324 -10.79 -73.84 35.27
N ASN A 325 -9.78 -73.13 34.74
CA ASN A 325 -9.11 -72.06 35.48
C ASN A 325 -10.05 -70.91 35.86
N TYR A 326 -11.14 -70.69 35.12
CA TYR A 326 -12.20 -69.77 35.52
C TYR A 326 -13.22 -70.45 36.43
N LEU A 327 -13.74 -71.62 36.05
CA LEU A 327 -14.82 -72.31 36.78
C LEU A 327 -14.44 -72.62 38.24
N ASP A 328 -13.21 -73.09 38.46
CA ASP A 328 -12.68 -73.43 39.79
C ASP A 328 -12.06 -72.23 40.54
N ALA A 329 -11.95 -71.05 39.91
CA ALA A 329 -11.37 -69.86 40.56
C ALA A 329 -12.24 -69.39 41.72
N ASP A 330 -11.68 -68.61 42.64
CA ASP A 330 -12.44 -68.02 43.73
C ASP A 330 -13.60 -67.17 43.17
N GLU A 331 -14.75 -67.21 43.84
CA GLU A 331 -15.95 -66.49 43.39
C GLU A 331 -15.68 -64.99 43.19
N SER A 332 -14.91 -64.36 44.07
CA SER A 332 -14.52 -62.95 43.95
C SER A 332 -13.71 -62.66 42.68
N LYS A 333 -12.81 -63.58 42.28
CA LYS A 333 -11.98 -63.45 41.06
C LYS A 333 -12.79 -63.70 39.79
N ARG A 334 -13.71 -64.67 39.81
CA ARG A 334 -14.67 -64.86 38.71
C ARG A 334 -15.53 -63.62 38.50
N ASN A 335 -16.07 -63.07 39.59
CA ASN A 335 -16.88 -61.86 39.57
C ASN A 335 -16.08 -60.65 39.05
N ALA A 336 -14.84 -60.47 39.51
CA ALA A 336 -13.96 -59.39 39.03
C ALA A 336 -13.71 -59.49 37.52
N TYR A 337 -13.43 -60.70 37.00
CA TYR A 337 -13.24 -60.91 35.57
C TYR A 337 -14.52 -60.62 34.78
N THR A 338 -15.67 -61.18 35.20
CA THR A 338 -16.96 -60.94 34.53
C THR A 338 -17.35 -59.47 34.53
N GLN A 339 -17.14 -58.75 35.63
CA GLN A 339 -17.40 -57.31 35.73
C GLN A 339 -16.48 -56.51 34.81
N ALA A 340 -15.19 -56.81 34.78
CA ALA A 340 -14.23 -56.12 33.91
C ALA A 340 -14.56 -56.33 32.43
N VAL A 341 -14.91 -57.56 32.04
CA VAL A 341 -15.35 -57.89 30.67
C VAL A 341 -16.65 -57.17 30.32
N THR A 342 -17.65 -57.16 31.22
CA THR A 342 -18.93 -56.46 30.99
C THR A 342 -18.71 -54.96 30.80
N ALA A 343 -17.84 -54.34 31.61
CA ALA A 343 -17.47 -52.94 31.46
C ALA A 343 -16.76 -52.68 30.12
N ALA A 344 -15.84 -53.57 29.71
CA ALA A 344 -15.16 -53.48 28.42
C ALA A 344 -16.15 -53.59 27.25
N GLU A 345 -17.11 -54.54 27.29
CA GLU A 345 -18.16 -54.68 26.28
C GLU A 345 -19.06 -53.43 26.21
N GLY A 346 -19.38 -52.83 27.35
CA GLY A 346 -20.12 -51.57 27.42
C GLY A 346 -19.38 -50.40 26.76
N ILE A 347 -18.06 -50.32 26.94
CA ILE A 347 -17.20 -49.32 26.28
C ILE A 347 -17.08 -49.59 24.78
N LEU A 348 -16.89 -50.84 24.37
CA LEU A 348 -16.66 -51.24 22.98
C LEU A 348 -17.91 -51.20 22.10
N ASN A 349 -19.10 -51.18 22.69
CA ASN A 349 -20.33 -51.15 21.93
C ASN A 349 -20.40 -49.88 21.06
N LYS A 350 -20.34 -50.05 19.74
CA LYS A 350 -20.31 -48.92 18.80
C LYS A 350 -21.54 -48.01 18.89
N GLN A 351 -22.70 -48.58 19.20
CA GLN A 351 -23.99 -47.87 19.19
C GLN A 351 -24.27 -47.22 20.55
N THR A 352 -24.02 -47.93 21.64
CA THR A 352 -24.42 -47.50 23.00
C THR A 352 -23.25 -47.08 23.88
N GLY A 353 -22.01 -47.37 23.47
CA GLY A 353 -20.81 -46.97 24.18
C GLY A 353 -20.65 -45.45 24.15
N GLY A 354 -20.32 -44.87 25.30
CA GLY A 354 -20.19 -43.44 25.48
C GLY A 354 -18.93 -42.84 24.84
N ASN A 355 -18.71 -41.54 25.06
CA ASN A 355 -17.47 -40.85 24.71
C ASN A 355 -16.37 -41.13 25.75
N THR A 356 -15.98 -42.40 25.89
CA THR A 356 -15.00 -42.85 26.88
C THR A 356 -13.63 -42.27 26.54
N SER A 357 -12.94 -41.68 27.52
CA SER A 357 -11.61 -41.10 27.32
C SER A 357 -10.56 -42.19 27.07
N LYS A 358 -9.42 -41.84 26.45
CA LYS A 358 -8.31 -42.80 26.25
C LYS A 358 -7.86 -43.42 27.58
N ALA A 359 -7.74 -42.60 28.63
CA ALA A 359 -7.32 -43.08 29.94
C ALA A 359 -8.29 -44.12 30.52
N ASP A 360 -9.59 -43.90 30.34
CA ASP A 360 -10.61 -44.83 30.82
C ASP A 360 -10.65 -46.12 29.99
N VAL A 361 -10.39 -46.05 28.68
CA VAL A 361 -10.19 -47.24 27.83
C VAL A 361 -8.98 -48.04 28.31
N ASP A 362 -7.85 -47.38 28.59
CA ASP A 362 -6.65 -48.03 29.13
C ASP A 362 -6.90 -48.64 30.52
N ASN A 363 -7.70 -47.98 31.37
CA ASN A 363 -8.09 -48.50 32.67
C ASN A 363 -8.94 -49.77 32.55
N ALA A 364 -9.91 -49.78 31.63
CA ALA A 364 -10.72 -50.97 31.34
C ALA A 364 -9.87 -52.13 30.80
N LEU A 365 -8.91 -51.83 29.92
CA LEU A 365 -7.96 -52.81 29.39
C LEU A 365 -7.12 -53.44 30.50
N ASN A 366 -6.59 -52.61 31.40
CA ASN A 366 -5.83 -53.07 32.56
C ASN A 366 -6.69 -53.89 33.53
N ALA A 367 -7.96 -53.51 33.73
CA ALA A 367 -8.89 -54.24 34.57
C ALA A 367 -9.15 -55.65 34.02
N VAL A 368 -9.44 -55.78 32.73
CA VAL A 368 -9.62 -57.09 32.07
C VAL A 368 -8.36 -57.93 32.19
N THR A 369 -7.20 -57.36 31.87
CA THR A 369 -5.91 -58.06 31.90
C THR A 369 -5.57 -58.59 33.30
N ARG A 370 -5.71 -57.74 34.32
CA ARG A 370 -5.42 -58.12 35.72
C ARG A 370 -6.42 -59.14 36.24
N ALA A 371 -7.72 -58.93 36.01
CA ALA A 371 -8.75 -59.83 36.51
C ALA A 371 -8.65 -61.22 35.87
N LYS A 372 -8.30 -61.29 34.58
CA LYS A 372 -8.05 -62.55 33.88
C LYS A 372 -6.82 -63.28 34.41
N ALA A 373 -5.71 -62.57 34.61
CA ALA A 373 -4.49 -63.14 35.16
C ALA A 373 -4.66 -63.60 36.62
N ALA A 374 -5.58 -62.99 37.36
CA ALA A 374 -5.88 -63.35 38.74
C ALA A 374 -6.73 -64.62 38.89
N LEU A 375 -7.28 -65.18 37.80
CA LEU A 375 -8.05 -66.42 37.85
C LEU A 375 -7.16 -67.58 38.32
N ASN A 376 -7.55 -68.19 39.45
CA ASN A 376 -6.74 -69.16 40.19
C ASN A 376 -7.36 -70.55 40.25
N GLY A 377 -8.27 -70.91 39.32
CA GLY A 377 -8.93 -72.21 39.34
C GLY A 377 -7.95 -73.39 39.21
N ALA A 378 -6.89 -73.24 38.42
CA ALA A 378 -5.84 -74.25 38.32
C ALA A 378 -5.08 -74.45 39.65
N GLU A 379 -4.85 -73.36 40.38
CA GLU A 379 -4.24 -73.42 41.72
C GLU A 379 -5.21 -74.07 42.71
N ASN A 380 -6.48 -73.67 42.70
CA ASN A 380 -7.53 -74.24 43.54
C ASN A 380 -7.69 -75.75 43.31
N LEU A 381 -7.67 -76.21 42.05
CA LEU A 381 -7.72 -77.62 41.69
C LEU A 381 -6.49 -78.38 42.22
N ARG A 382 -5.29 -77.80 42.09
CA ARG A 382 -4.05 -78.40 42.61
C ARG A 382 -4.08 -78.51 44.14
N ASN A 383 -4.50 -77.46 44.81
CA ASN A 383 -4.61 -77.43 46.28
C ASN A 383 -5.66 -78.43 46.76
N THR A 384 -6.81 -78.50 46.09
CA THR A 384 -7.88 -79.45 46.40
C THR A 384 -7.43 -80.89 46.21
N LYS A 385 -6.74 -81.22 45.10
CA LYS A 385 -6.14 -82.54 44.90
C LYS A 385 -5.17 -82.90 46.03
N THR A 386 -4.31 -81.96 46.43
CA THR A 386 -3.35 -82.16 47.51
C THR A 386 -4.05 -82.45 48.84
N SER A 387 -5.04 -81.62 49.20
CA SER A 387 -5.83 -81.80 50.43
C SER A 387 -6.64 -83.10 50.41
N ALA A 388 -7.25 -83.45 49.28
CA ALA A 388 -8.00 -84.70 49.12
C ALA A 388 -7.08 -85.92 49.26
N THR A 389 -5.92 -85.93 48.60
CA THR A 389 -4.91 -86.99 48.75
C THR A 389 -4.47 -87.15 50.19
N ASN A 390 -4.17 -86.05 50.89
CA ASN A 390 -3.79 -86.10 52.30
C ASN A 390 -4.92 -86.67 53.19
N THR A 391 -6.17 -86.30 52.89
CA THR A 391 -7.36 -86.80 53.62
C THR A 391 -7.54 -88.30 53.39
N ILE A 392 -7.48 -88.75 52.13
CA ILE A 392 -7.61 -90.17 51.75
C ILE A 392 -6.52 -91.01 52.43
N ASN A 393 -5.27 -90.54 52.41
CA ASN A 393 -4.16 -91.20 53.09
C ASN A 393 -4.41 -91.36 54.60
N GLY A 394 -5.07 -90.39 55.23
CA GLY A 394 -5.41 -90.40 56.65
C GLY A 394 -6.64 -91.21 57.05
N LEU A 395 -7.45 -91.73 56.12
CA LEU A 395 -8.68 -92.46 56.45
C LEU A 395 -8.36 -93.83 57.11
N PRO A 396 -8.84 -94.10 58.33
CA PRO A 396 -8.51 -95.34 59.05
C PRO A 396 -9.25 -96.58 58.53
N ASN A 397 -10.35 -96.38 57.80
CA ASN A 397 -11.26 -97.45 57.37
C ASN A 397 -11.00 -97.95 55.94
N LEU A 398 -9.90 -97.53 55.31
CA LEU A 398 -9.50 -97.95 53.96
C LEU A 398 -8.12 -98.60 54.00
N THR A 399 -7.96 -99.68 53.25
CA THR A 399 -6.67 -100.32 53.00
C THR A 399 -5.82 -99.48 52.04
N GLN A 400 -4.51 -99.75 51.97
CA GLN A 400 -3.59 -99.05 51.07
C GLN A 400 -3.91 -99.27 49.58
N LEU A 401 -4.61 -100.36 49.21
CA LEU A 401 -5.05 -100.61 47.83
C LEU A 401 -6.38 -99.91 47.49
N GLN A 402 -7.20 -99.61 48.51
CA GLN A 402 -8.45 -98.86 48.36
C GLN A 402 -8.24 -97.34 48.34
N LYS A 403 -7.13 -96.86 48.92
CA LYS A 403 -6.65 -95.47 48.86
C LYS A 403 -5.87 -95.25 47.58
#